data_AF-A0A924E2I7-F1
#
_entry.id   AF-A0A924E2I7-F1
#
_cell.length_a   1.000
_cell.length_b   1.000
_cell.length_c   1.000
_cell.angle_alpha   90.00
_cell.angle_beta   90.00
_cell.angle_gamma   90.00
#
_symmetry.space_group_name_H-M   'P 1'
#
loop_
_entity.id
_entity.type
_entity.pdbx_description
1 polymer ?
#
loop_
_entity_poly.entity_id
_entity_poly.type
_entity_poly.pdbx_seq_one_letter_code
_entity_poly.pdbx_strand_id
1 'polypeptide(L)'
;MPPAPTPAALSVARGERVFKTQCLRCHPSGEAGAATNGHDEALPAFLIRLQVRRGLGKMPAFPPQALAEADLDDLVAHLMALRQLQAPQ
;
A
#
# COMPACT_ATOMS: atom_id res chain seq x y z
N MET A 1 -29.32 -1.44 12.22
CA MET A 1 -28.22 -2.20 11.60
C MET A 1 -27.26 -1.21 10.96
N PRO A 2 -25.94 -1.31 11.20
CA PRO A 2 -24.98 -0.49 10.45
C PRO A 2 -25.06 -0.87 8.95
N PRO A 3 -24.77 0.08 8.04
CA PRO A 3 -24.73 -0.22 6.61
C PRO A 3 -23.66 -1.27 6.29
N ALA A 4 -23.93 -2.14 5.32
CA ALA A 4 -22.95 -3.10 4.83
C ALA A 4 -21.71 -2.37 4.30
N PRO A 5 -20.49 -2.91 4.52
CA PRO A 5 -19.27 -2.28 4.05
C PRO A 5 -19.27 -2.22 2.52
N THR A 6 -18.85 -1.07 1.98
CA THR A 6 -18.71 -0.90 0.53
C THR A 6 -17.57 -1.77 -0.01
N PRO A 7 -17.60 -2.14 -1.31
CA PRO A 7 -16.51 -2.89 -1.94
C PRO A 7 -15.14 -2.23 -1.74
N ALA A 8 -15.08 -0.90 -1.77
CA ALA A 8 -13.86 -0.13 -1.50
C ALA A 8 -13.34 -0.32 -0.07
N ALA A 9 -14.23 -0.28 0.93
CA ALA A 9 -13.85 -0.52 2.33
C ALA A 9 -13.32 -1.95 2.54
N LEU A 10 -13.88 -2.92 1.82
CA LEU A 10 -13.41 -4.31 1.85
C LEU A 10 -12.01 -4.44 1.23
N SER A 11 -11.74 -3.75 0.11
CA SER A 11 -10.40 -3.70 -0.49
C SER A 11 -9.36 -3.08 0.44
N VAL A 12 -9.68 -1.95 1.09
CA VAL A 12 -8.79 -1.31 2.06
C VAL A 12 -8.49 -2.26 3.24
N ALA A 13 -9.49 -2.98 3.75
CA ALA A 13 -9.31 -3.92 4.85
C ALA A 13 -8.47 -5.15 4.44
N ARG A 14 -8.60 -5.63 3.20
CA ARG A 14 -7.73 -6.71 2.67
C ARG A 14 -6.30 -6.22 2.48
N GLY A 15 -6.13 -5.03 1.91
CA GLY A 15 -4.83 -4.38 1.73
C GLY A 15 -4.09 -4.14 3.05
N GLU A 16 -4.82 -3.77 4.11
CA GLU A 16 -4.25 -3.63 5.45
C GLU A 16 -3.66 -4.95 5.96
N ARG A 17 -4.34 -6.09 5.74
CA ARG A 17 -3.83 -7.40 6.14
C ARG A 17 -2.56 -7.78 5.37
N VAL A 18 -2.56 -7.52 4.06
CA VAL A 18 -1.37 -7.73 3.22
C VAL A 18 -0.23 -6.85 3.71
N PHE A 19 -0.48 -5.57 3.99
CA PHE A 19 0.52 -4.64 4.50
C PHE A 19 1.10 -5.13 5.84
N LYS A 20 0.25 -5.52 6.78
CA LYS A 20 0.67 -6.01 8.11
C LYS A 20 1.52 -7.27 8.04
N THR A 21 1.23 -8.17 7.09
CA THR A 21 1.94 -9.45 6.96
C THR A 21 3.22 -9.37 6.15
N GLN A 22 3.24 -8.53 5.10
CA GLN A 22 4.35 -8.49 4.13
C GLN A 22 5.23 -7.23 4.23
N CYS A 23 4.64 -6.08 4.61
CA CYS A 23 5.29 -4.77 4.47
C CYS A 23 5.66 -4.14 5.82
N LEU A 24 4.86 -4.34 6.87
CA LEU A 24 4.98 -3.67 8.17
C LEU A 24 6.34 -3.90 8.85
N ARG A 25 6.96 -5.07 8.62
CA ARG A 25 8.28 -5.38 9.17
C ARG A 25 9.34 -4.35 8.79
N CYS A 26 9.27 -3.82 7.58
CA CYS A 26 10.21 -2.81 7.07
C CYS A 26 9.58 -1.41 6.99
N HIS A 27 8.26 -1.31 7.01
CA HIS A 27 7.48 -0.07 6.93
C HIS A 27 6.56 0.10 8.15
N PRO A 28 7.12 0.28 9.36
CA PRO A 28 6.35 0.29 10.60
C PRO A 28 5.40 1.49 10.73
N SER A 29 5.75 2.63 10.13
CA SER A 29 4.96 3.86 10.21
C SER A 29 3.69 3.82 9.35
N GLY A 30 3.48 2.78 8.54
CA GLY A 30 2.36 2.75 7.58
C GLY A 30 2.43 3.89 6.57
N GLU A 31 3.57 4.59 6.50
CA GLU A 31 3.76 5.75 5.66
C GLU A 31 3.54 5.31 4.24
N ALA A 32 2.51 5.88 3.62
CA ALA A 32 2.18 5.70 2.23
C ALA A 32 3.28 6.34 1.35
N GLY A 33 4.54 5.90 1.47
CA GLY A 33 5.67 6.64 0.93
C GLY A 33 7.02 6.32 1.57
N ALA A 34 7.40 5.04 1.72
CA ALA A 34 8.81 4.69 1.93
C ALA A 34 9.70 4.93 0.69
N ALA A 35 9.38 5.98 -0.08
CA ALA A 35 10.33 6.77 -0.82
C ALA A 35 10.49 8.10 -0.05
N THR A 36 10.99 8.04 1.18
CA THR A 36 11.52 9.23 1.86
C THR A 36 12.83 9.61 1.18
N ASN A 37 12.74 10.18 -0.01
CA ASN A 37 13.86 10.81 -0.69
C ASN A 37 13.46 12.25 -1.03
N GLY A 38 13.15 13.02 0.02
CA GLY A 38 13.28 14.48 0.03
C GLY A 38 12.29 15.31 -0.78
N HIS A 39 11.30 14.70 -1.44
CA HIS A 39 10.27 15.43 -2.18
C HIS A 39 8.90 14.91 -1.76
N ASP A 40 8.08 15.80 -1.21
CA ASP A 40 6.73 15.61 -0.67
C ASP A 40 5.69 15.21 -1.74
N GLU A 41 6.13 14.60 -2.83
CA GLU A 41 5.29 14.26 -3.97
C GLU A 41 4.75 12.84 -3.82
N ALA A 42 3.44 12.76 -3.54
CA ALA A 42 2.71 11.51 -3.47
C ALA A 42 2.94 10.68 -4.75
N LEU A 43 3.69 9.58 -4.64
CA LEU A 43 3.91 8.69 -5.77
C LEU A 43 2.57 8.18 -6.32
N PRO A 44 2.32 8.26 -7.63
CA PRO A 44 1.11 7.72 -8.23
C PRO A 44 1.03 6.20 -8.03
N ALA A 45 -0.20 5.69 -7.91
CA ALA A 45 -0.49 4.28 -7.60
C ALA A 45 0.25 3.27 -8.49
N PHE A 46 0.44 3.58 -9.78
CA PHE A 46 1.14 2.70 -10.71
C PHE A 46 2.64 2.58 -10.40
N LEU A 47 3.28 3.65 -9.92
CA LEU A 47 4.71 3.61 -9.53
C LEU A 47 4.90 2.77 -8.26
N ILE A 48 3.96 2.85 -7.33
CA ILE A 48 3.97 2.01 -6.12
C ILE A 48 3.87 0.53 -6.52
N ARG A 49 2.94 0.18 -7.41
CA ARG A 49 2.86 -1.18 -7.95
C ARG A 49 4.18 -1.61 -8.56
N LEU A 50 4.76 -0.77 -9.42
CA LEU A 50 6.02 -1.09 -10.09
C LEU A 50 7.17 -1.30 -9.10
N GLN A 51 7.25 -0.46 -8.08
CA GLN A 51 8.26 -0.54 -7.02
C GLN A 51 8.09 -1.79 -6.15
N VAL A 52 6.87 -2.17 -5.80
CA VAL A 52 6.59 -3.43 -5.09
C VAL A 52 6.96 -4.63 -5.98
N ARG A 53 6.61 -4.59 -7.27
CA ARG A 53 6.90 -5.68 -8.21
C ARG A 53 8.39 -5.88 -8.47
N ARG A 54 9.14 -4.78 -8.67
CA ARG A 54 10.56 -4.83 -9.03
C ARG A 54 11.51 -4.76 -7.84
N GLY A 55 11.03 -4.30 -6.69
CA GLY A 55 11.88 -3.86 -5.59
C GLY A 55 12.59 -2.55 -5.93
N LEU A 56 13.04 -1.83 -4.91
CA LEU A 56 13.88 -0.64 -5.07
C LEU A 56 14.84 -0.50 -3.88
N GLY A 57 16.13 -0.36 -4.17
CA GLY A 57 17.17 -0.25 -3.15
C GLY A 57 17.19 -1.47 -2.23
N LYS A 58 16.82 -1.27 -0.95
CA LYS A 58 16.76 -2.34 0.08
C LYS A 58 15.42 -3.06 0.11
N MET A 59 14.42 -2.60 -0.63
CA MET A 59 13.11 -3.25 -0.71
C MET A 59 13.19 -4.46 -1.67
N PRO A 60 12.84 -5.68 -1.22
CA PRO A 60 12.83 -6.85 -2.08
C PRO A 60 11.74 -6.76 -3.15
N ALA A 61 11.91 -7.51 -4.24
CA ALA A 61 10.90 -7.64 -5.28
C ALA A 61 9.80 -8.62 -4.84
N PHE A 62 8.53 -8.26 -5.12
CA PHE A 62 7.36 -9.09 -4.86
C PHE A 62 6.72 -9.54 -6.18
N PRO A 63 7.21 -10.63 -6.79
CA PRO A 63 6.64 -11.14 -8.02
C PRO A 63 5.22 -11.70 -7.80
N PRO A 64 4.42 -11.94 -8.85
CA PRO A 64 3.04 -12.44 -8.74
C PRO A 64 2.88 -13.71 -7.90
N GLN A 65 3.92 -14.53 -7.81
CA GLN A 65 3.96 -15.75 -6.99
C GLN A 65 4.06 -15.46 -5.49
N ALA A 66 4.70 -14.34 -5.10
CA ALA A 66 4.85 -13.93 -3.70
C ALA A 66 3.72 -13.00 -3.25
N LEU A 67 3.19 -12.19 -4.17
CA LEU A 67 2.08 -11.27 -3.94
C LEU A 67 1.16 -11.29 -5.15
N ALA A 68 -0.06 -11.80 -4.99
CA ALA A 68 -1.03 -11.86 -6.07
C ALA A 68 -1.37 -10.45 -6.59
N GLU A 69 -1.80 -10.35 -7.85
CA GLU A 69 -2.25 -9.07 -8.46
C GLU A 69 -3.38 -8.42 -7.65
N ALA A 70 -4.38 -9.21 -7.24
CA ALA A 70 -5.49 -8.71 -6.44
C ALA A 70 -5.04 -8.18 -5.06
N ASP A 71 -4.11 -8.88 -4.40
CA ASP A 71 -3.56 -8.45 -3.11
C ASP A 71 -2.72 -7.18 -3.26
N LEU A 72 -1.99 -7.03 -4.37
CA LEU A 72 -1.25 -5.81 -4.68
C LEU A 72 -2.20 -4.63 -4.94
N ASP A 73 -3.32 -4.87 -5.63
CA ASP A 73 -4.34 -3.83 -5.85
C ASP A 73 -5.01 -3.40 -4.55
N ASP A 74 -5.39 -4.35 -3.70
CA ASP A 74 -5.96 -4.07 -2.39
C ASP A 74 -4.93 -3.34 -1.49
N LEU A 75 -3.66 -3.75 -1.53
CA LEU A 75 -2.56 -3.09 -0.83
C LEU A 75 -2.43 -1.62 -1.27
N VAL A 76 -2.42 -1.35 -2.57
CA VAL A 76 -2.34 0.01 -3.09
C VAL A 76 -3.56 0.83 -2.72
N ALA A 77 -4.77 0.24 -2.75
CA ALA A 77 -5.98 0.90 -2.28
C ALA A 77 -5.88 1.30 -0.80
N HIS A 78 -5.34 0.41 0.05
CA HIS A 78 -5.08 0.71 1.45
C HIS A 78 -4.07 1.85 1.63
N LEU A 79 -2.96 1.84 0.88
CA LEU A 79 -1.96 2.90 0.93
C LEU A 79 -2.53 4.26 0.50
N MET A 80 -3.37 4.30 -0.55
CA MET A 80 -4.04 5.54 -0.97
C MET A 80 -5.01 6.04 0.10
N ALA A 81 -5.77 5.14 0.73
CA ALA A 81 -6.69 5.49 1.82
C ALA A 81 -5.94 6.04 3.03
N LEU A 82 -4.82 5.42 3.43
CA LEU A 82 -3.95 5.95 4.49
C LEU A 82 -3.42 7.34 4.16
N ARG A 83 -3.00 7.56 2.91
CA ARG A 83 -2.50 8.86 2.44
C ARG A 83 -3.57 9.96 2.53
N GLN A 84 -4.83 9.63 2.22
CA GLN A 84 -5.97 10.55 2.40
C GLN A 84 -6.26 10.85 3.88
N LEU A 85 -6.04 9.89 4.77
CA LEU A 85 -6.21 10.09 6.22
C LEU A 85 -5.05 10.85 6.87
N GLN A 86 -3.85 10.78 6.28
CA GLN A 86 -2.62 11.38 6.79
C GLN A 86 -2.33 12.77 6.22
N ALA A 87 -3.00 13.18 5.14
CA ALA A 87 -2.86 14.53 4.59
C ALA A 87 -3.25 15.54 5.68
N PRO A 88 -2.33 16.40 6.15
CA PRO A 88 -2.71 17.52 7.00
C PRO A 88 -3.60 18.45 6.17
N GLN A 89 -4.70 18.91 6.79
CA GLN A 89 -5.48 20.05 6.29
C GLN A 89 -4.63 21.31 6.30
#